data_AF-A0A7Y0S578-F1
#
_entry.id   AF-A0A7Y0S578-F1
#
_cell.length_a   1.000
_cell.length_b   1.000
_cell.length_c   1.000
_cell.angle_alpha   90.00
_cell.angle_beta   90.00
_cell.angle_gamma   90.00
#
_symmetry.space_group_name_H-M   'P 1'
#
loop_
_entity.id
_entity.type
_entity.pdbx_description
1 polymer ?
#
loop_
_entity_poly.entity_id
_entity_poly.type
_entity_poly.pdbx_seq_one_letter_code
_entity_poly.pdbx_strand_id
1 'polypeptide(L)' 'LPIPISINVCPSLLRGRNFSILYRELSNRDCRLLTIEITENASMYYTSEIYGNVAKLKALDCKISIDDFGTGNNNVALIS' A
#
# COMPACT_ATOMS: atom_id res chain seq x y z
N LEU A 1 9.06 10.99 21.95
CA LEU A 1 8.08 9.94 21.62
C LEU A 1 8.21 9.62 20.14
N PRO A 2 8.08 8.35 19.72
CA PRO A 2 8.15 8.03 18.31
C PRO A 2 6.92 8.58 17.57
N ILE A 3 7.12 9.11 16.36
CA ILE A 3 6.11 9.87 15.62
C ILE A 3 5.57 9.00 14.49
N PRO A 4 4.24 8.75 14.40
CA PRO A 4 3.65 8.08 13.25
C PRO A 4 3.86 8.90 11.97
N ILE A 5 4.16 8.21 10.86
CA ILE A 5 4.39 8.83 9.56
C ILE A 5 3.46 8.18 8.54
N SER A 6 2.79 9.00 7.74
CA SER A 6 2.04 8.57 6.56
C SER A 6 2.82 8.92 5.29
N ILE A 7 2.80 8.02 4.30
CA ILE A 7 3.32 8.30 2.95
C ILE A 7 2.25 7.99 1.90
N ASN A 8 2.15 8.85 0.90
CA ASN A 8 1.27 8.65 -0.24
C ASN A 8 1.98 7.80 -1.30
N VAL A 9 1.29 6.76 -1.79
CA VAL A 9 1.84 5.81 -2.76
C VAL A 9 0.85 5.60 -3.91
N CYS A 10 1.29 5.86 -5.13
CA CYS A 10 0.56 5.50 -6.33
C CYS A 10 0.52 3.97 -6.50
N PRO A 11 -0.59 3.35 -6.96
CA PRO A 11 -0.66 1.89 -7.14
C PRO A 11 0.38 1.33 -8.13
N SER A 12 0.95 2.16 -9.02
CA SER A 12 2.06 1.79 -9.91
C SER A 12 3.36 1.44 -9.16
N LEU A 13 3.55 1.92 -7.93
CA LEU A 13 4.67 1.53 -7.06
C LEU A 13 4.48 0.11 -6.51
N LEU A 14 3.23 -0.39 -6.47
CA LEU A 14 2.89 -1.72 -5.95
C LEU A 14 2.99 -2.83 -7.02
N ARG A 15 3.66 -2.56 -8.14
CA ARG A 15 3.83 -3.50 -9.26
C ARG A 15 5.28 -3.78 -9.61
N GLY A 16 5.55 -5.00 -10.05
CA GLY A 16 6.80 -5.45 -10.66
C GLY A 16 8.06 -5.04 -9.88
N ARG A 17 9.02 -4.45 -10.61
CA ARG A 17 10.31 -4.04 -10.07
C ARG A 17 10.18 -2.94 -9.01
N ASN A 18 9.22 -2.03 -9.16
CA ASN A 18 9.00 -0.95 -8.20
C ASN A 18 8.64 -1.50 -6.82
N PHE A 19 7.69 -2.45 -6.78
CA PHE A 19 7.32 -3.10 -5.54
C PHE A 19 8.50 -3.87 -4.94
N SER A 20 9.28 -4.56 -5.77
CA SER A 20 10.44 -5.32 -5.30
C SER A 20 11.47 -4.43 -4.60
N ILE A 21 11.66 -3.20 -5.08
CA ILE A 21 12.52 -2.20 -4.45
C ILE A 21 11.90 -1.74 -3.14
N LEU A 22 10.64 -1.29 -3.16
CA LEU A 22 9.92 -0.83 -1.97
C LEU A 22 9.94 -1.89 -0.85
N TYR A 23 9.60 -3.13 -1.19
CA TYR A 23 9.53 -4.22 -0.23
C TYR A 23 10.88 -4.50 0.42
N ARG A 24 11.98 -4.48 -0.35
CA ARG A 24 13.33 -4.67 0.21
C ARG A 24 13.74 -3.54 1.16
N GLU A 25 13.35 -2.30 0.86
CA GLU A 25 13.64 -1.16 1.74
C GLU A 25 12.84 -1.23 3.05
N LEU A 26 11.60 -1.71 2.98
CA LEU A 26 10.71 -1.82 4.15
C LEU A 26 10.95 -3.08 4.98
N SER A 27 11.36 -4.19 4.37
CA SER A 27 11.57 -5.47 5.07
C SER A 27 12.68 -5.43 6.11
N ASN A 28 13.54 -4.40 6.06
CA ASN A 28 14.64 -4.18 6.99
C ASN A 28 14.33 -3.06 8.01
N ARG A 29 13.07 -2.63 8.14
CA ARG A 29 12.65 -1.51 8.98
C ARG A 29 11.48 -1.89 9.88
N ASP A 30 11.37 -1.20 11.02
CA ASP A 30 10.19 -1.28 11.87
C ASP A 30 9.06 -0.43 11.28
N CYS A 31 8.04 -1.11 10.78
CA CYS A 31 6.96 -0.51 10.02
C CYS A 31 5.73 -0.15 10.89
N ARG A 32 5.75 -0.44 12.21
CA ARG A 32 4.59 -0.27 13.11
C ARG A 32 4.03 1.15 13.17
N LEU A 33 4.85 2.13 12.83
CA LEU A 33 4.53 3.56 12.82
C LEU A 33 4.39 4.15 11.41
N LEU A 34 4.54 3.34 10.37
CA LEU A 34 4.38 3.74 8.98
C LEU A 34 2.97 3.37 8.49
N THR A 35 2.26 4.37 7.97
CA THR A 35 1.04 4.16 7.18
C THR A 35 1.35 4.43 5.71
N ILE A 36 1.03 3.47 4.84
CA ILE A 36 1.09 3.63 3.40
C ILE A 36 -0.33 3.93 2.91
N GLU A 37 -0.50 5.14 2.41
CA GLU A 37 -1.77 5.67 1.91
C GLU A 37 -1.81 5.45 0.40
N ILE A 38 -2.67 4.56 -0.07
CA ILE A 38 -2.82 4.25 -1.47
C ILE A 38 -3.97 5.09 -2.02
N THR A 39 -3.66 6.07 -2.85
CA THR A 39 -4.68 6.93 -3.47
C THR A 39 -5.37 6.18 -4.63
N GLU A 40 -6.69 6.16 -4.64
CA GLU A 40 -7.46 5.62 -5.76
C GLU A 40 -7.31 6.54 -6.99
N ASN A 41 -6.59 6.06 -8.01
CA ASN A 41 -6.62 6.72 -9.31
C ASN A 41 -7.67 5.99 -10.17
N ALA A 42 -8.75 6.69 -10.53
CA ALA A 42 -9.89 6.16 -11.31
C ALA A 42 -9.48 5.45 -12.63
N SER A 43 -8.26 5.67 -13.10
CA SER A 43 -7.71 5.06 -14.31
C SER A 43 -6.95 3.74 -14.06
N MET A 44 -6.74 3.31 -12.81
CA MET A 44 -5.88 2.17 -12.48
C MET A 44 -6.67 1.03 -11.82
N TYR A 45 -6.70 -0.12 -12.48
CA TYR A 45 -7.30 -1.33 -11.93
C TYR A 45 -6.36 -1.98 -10.90
N TYR A 46 -6.89 -2.26 -9.70
CA TYR A 46 -6.20 -3.08 -8.71
C TYR A 46 -6.16 -4.53 -9.19
N THR A 47 -4.96 -5.01 -9.53
CA THR A 47 -4.74 -6.37 -10.01
C THR A 47 -4.47 -7.32 -8.85
N SER A 48 -4.62 -8.63 -9.07
CA SER A 48 -4.21 -9.67 -8.10
C SER A 48 -2.77 -9.49 -7.61
N GLU A 49 -1.87 -9.00 -8.48
CA GLU A 49 -0.51 -8.62 -8.13
C GLU A 49 -0.50 -7.54 -7.03
N ILE A 50 -1.26 -6.46 -7.19
CA ILE A 50 -1.32 -5.37 -6.21
C ILE A 50 -1.90 -5.88 -4.88
N TYR A 51 -2.98 -6.67 -4.91
CA TYR A 51 -3.54 -7.28 -3.69
C TYR A 51 -2.49 -8.13 -2.95
N GLY A 52 -1.79 -9.01 -3.67
CA GLY A 52 -0.74 -9.84 -3.08
C GLY A 52 0.43 -9.02 -2.53
N ASN A 53 0.77 -7.91 -3.17
CA ASN A 53 1.84 -7.02 -2.72
C ASN A 53 1.44 -6.17 -1.50
N VAL A 54 0.18 -5.76 -1.41
CA VAL A 54 -0.37 -5.12 -0.19
C VAL A 54 -0.37 -6.09 0.99
N ALA A 55 -0.75 -7.35 0.78
CA ALA A 55 -0.71 -8.37 1.83
C ALA A 55 0.72 -8.58 2.37
N LYS A 56 1.73 -8.57 1.49
CA LYS A 56 3.14 -8.63 1.89
C LYS A 56 3.56 -7.43 2.74
N LEU A 57 3.08 -6.21 2.43
CA LEU A 57 3.36 -5.02 3.24
C LEU A 57 2.68 -5.09 4.62
N LYS A 58 1.43 -5.57 4.69
CA LYS A 58 0.73 -5.82 5.97
C LYS A 58 1.53 -6.81 6.84
N ALA A 59 2.13 -7.84 6.24
CA ALA A 59 2.97 -8.82 6.95
C ALA A 59 4.29 -8.25 7.51
N LEU A 60 4.67 -7.02 7.14
CA LEU A 60 5.80 -6.28 7.73
C LEU A 60 5.37 -5.36 8.90
N ASP A 61 4.15 -5.50 9.41
CA ASP A 61 3.51 -4.61 10.39
C ASP A 61 3.30 -3.16 9.90
N CYS A 62 3.39 -2.92 8.58
CA CYS A 62 3.03 -1.62 8.01
C CYS A 62 1.51 -1.45 8.02
N LYS A 63 1.02 -0.25 8.34
CA LYS A 63 -0.41 0.07 8.19
C LYS A 63 -0.69 0.45 6.75
N ILE A 64 -1.85 0.04 6.24
CA ILE A 64 -2.30 0.39 4.89
C ILE A 64 -3.62 1.14 5.02
N SER A 65 -3.73 2.29 4.38
CA SER A 65 -5.00 2.98 4.16
C SER A 65 -5.23 3.18 2.66
N ILE A 66 -6.50 3.32 2.28
CA ILE A 66 -6.90 3.67 0.92
C ILE A 66 -7.55 5.04 1.02
N ASP A 67 -7.02 6.01 0.29
CA ASP A 67 -7.54 7.37 0.23
C ASP A 67 -8.51 7.50 -0.97
N ASP A 68 -9.60 8.27 -0.81
CA ASP A 68 -10.70 8.47 -1.78
C ASP A 68 -11.72 7.33 -2.00
N PHE A 69 -12.04 6.54 -0.97
CA PHE A 69 -13.08 5.50 -1.05
C PHE A 69 -14.45 6.07 -1.49
N GLY A 70 -14.86 5.83 -2.74
CA GLY A 70 -16.17 6.22 -3.27
C GLY A 70 -16.18 7.05 -4.55
N THR A 71 -15.02 7.28 -5.21
CA THR A 71 -14.96 8.06 -6.47
C THR A 71 -14.81 7.20 -7.74
N GLY A 72 -14.53 5.89 -7.62
CA GLY A 72 -14.72 4.91 -8.70
C GLY A 72 -13.89 3.62 -8.55
N ASN A 73 -14.53 2.45 -8.82
CA ASN A 73 -14.11 1.06 -8.54
C ASN A 73 -14.17 0.65 -7.05
N ASN A 74 -15.21 -0.11 -6.68
CA ASN A 74 -15.40 -0.62 -5.30
C ASN A 74 -14.35 -1.69 -4.93
N ASN A 75 -13.27 -1.31 -4.24
CA ASN A 75 -12.12 -2.18 -3.93
C ASN A 75 -12.08 -2.73 -2.48
N VAL A 76 -13.23 -3.21 -1.98
CA VAL A 76 -13.42 -3.74 -0.61
C VAL A 76 -12.44 -4.86 -0.22
N ALA A 77 -11.90 -5.61 -1.19
CA ALA A 77 -10.96 -6.71 -0.94
C ALA A 77 -9.60 -6.26 -0.37
N LEU A 78 -9.26 -4.97 -0.44
CA LEU A 78 -7.94 -4.46 -0.03
C LEU A 78 -7.93 -4.03 1.46
N ILE A 79 -9.11 -3.73 2.01
CA ILE A 79 -9.34 -3.37 3.42
C ILE A 79 -9.70 -4.57 4.32
N SER A 80 -10.02 -5.72 3.73
CA SER A 80 -10.19 -7.00 4.46
C SER A 80 -8.85 -7.63 4.82
#